data_AF-A0A3P7KVA2-F1
#
_entry.id   AF-A0A3P7KVA2-F1
#
_cell.length_a   1.000
_cell.length_b   1.000
_cell.length_c   1.000
_cell.angle_alpha   90.00
_cell.angle_beta   90.00
_cell.angle_gamma   90.00
#
_symmetry.space_group_name_H-M   'P 1'
#
loop_
_entity.id
_entity.type
_entity.pdbx_description
1 polymer ?
#
loop_
_entity_poly.entity_id
_entity_poly.type
_entity_poly.pdbx_seq_one_letter_code
_entity_poly.pdbx_strand_id
1 'polypeptide(L)'
;MHGDLCRFYHSLMLSQAQECVTEKSMLDSRPPALTAKLTKFLAESYEYCCNQLNSQTLASILPEKFLRLLLRKASVSDKLVDNDAIYHERAPPLAELEAVKGANVVKPTPFNHTDPEVIGQDIFKDLLPLETLQASSMYSEVKAEFLRKILAEVEEKDVALGKGVVYNPRMAKVDASRCLCVCVTKVVRGEGQGGEVSRGYFQ
;
A
#
# COMPACT_ATOMS: atom_id res chain seq x y z
N MET A 1 -16.25 -11.90 -7.33
CA MET A 1 -15.86 -13.29 -7.00
C MET A 1 -16.55 -13.70 -5.71
N HIS A 2 -17.03 -14.94 -5.59
CA HIS A 2 -17.63 -15.45 -4.34
C HIS A 2 -16.54 -15.51 -3.26
N GLY A 3 -16.74 -14.89 -2.10
CA GLY A 3 -15.72 -14.84 -1.04
C GLY A 3 -15.24 -16.22 -0.60
N ASP A 4 -16.15 -17.20 -0.59
CA ASP A 4 -15.83 -18.59 -0.24
C ASP A 4 -14.92 -19.27 -1.27
N LEU A 5 -15.06 -18.93 -2.56
CA LEU A 5 -14.18 -19.45 -3.60
C LEU A 5 -12.74 -18.91 -3.41
N CYS A 6 -12.60 -17.63 -3.05
CA CYS A 6 -11.29 -17.05 -2.75
C CYS A 6 -10.63 -17.72 -1.53
N ARG A 7 -11.40 -18.00 -0.47
CA ARG A 7 -10.90 -18.71 0.73
C ARG A 7 -10.48 -20.15 0.41
N PHE A 8 -11.26 -20.83 -0.43
CA PHE A 8 -10.91 -22.17 -0.92
C PHE A 8 -9.60 -22.15 -1.71
N TYR A 9 -9.47 -21.26 -2.70
CA TYR A 9 -8.22 -21.15 -3.48
C TYR A 9 -7.03 -20.77 -2.61
N HIS A 10 -7.21 -19.84 -1.68
CA HIS A 10 -6.16 -19.47 -0.72
C HIS A 10 -5.66 -20.70 0.07
N SER A 11 -6.59 -21.47 0.65
CA SER A 11 -6.25 -22.68 1.42
C SER A 11 -5.54 -23.71 0.54
N LEU A 12 -6.06 -23.93 -0.67
CA LEU A 12 -5.51 -24.90 -1.61
C LEU A 12 -4.10 -24.54 -2.09
N MET A 13 -3.85 -23.27 -2.42
CA MET A 13 -2.54 -22.81 -2.88
C MET A 13 -1.49 -22.96 -1.77
N LEU A 14 -1.86 -22.72 -0.51
CA LEU A 14 -0.99 -22.99 0.63
C LEU A 14 -0.70 -24.49 0.79
N SER A 15 -1.69 -25.36 0.64
CA SER A 15 -1.49 -26.81 0.67
C SER A 15 -0.54 -27.28 -0.43
N GLN A 16 -0.70 -26.78 -1.67
CA GLN A 16 0.19 -27.11 -2.79
C GLN A 16 1.63 -26.62 -2.57
N ALA A 17 1.81 -25.43 -2.01
CA ALA A 17 3.14 -24.96 -1.65
C ALA A 17 3.78 -25.85 -0.56
N GLN A 18 2.98 -26.32 0.42
CA GLN A 18 3.44 -27.24 1.45
C GLN A 18 3.77 -28.63 0.88
N GLU A 19 3.07 -29.07 -0.18
CA GLU A 19 3.39 -30.27 -0.95
C GLU A 19 4.80 -30.16 -1.56
N CYS A 20 5.10 -29.06 -2.26
CA CYS A 20 6.42 -28.83 -2.84
C CYS A 20 7.53 -28.83 -1.76
N VAL A 21 7.27 -28.25 -0.59
CA VAL A 21 8.23 -28.27 0.55
C VAL A 21 8.44 -29.69 1.06
N THR A 22 7.38 -30.49 1.13
CA THR A 22 7.44 -31.87 1.62
C THR A 22 8.19 -32.77 0.63
N GLU A 23 7.89 -32.67 -0.67
CA GLU A 23 8.61 -33.36 -1.74
C GLU A 23 10.09 -32.99 -1.73
N LYS A 24 10.41 -31.70 -1.60
CA LYS A 24 11.79 -31.25 -1.48
C LYS A 24 12.49 -31.83 -0.24
N SER A 25 11.79 -31.88 0.90
CA SER A 25 12.33 -32.50 2.13
C SER A 25 12.63 -33.99 1.94
N MET A 26 11.81 -34.70 1.16
CA MET A 26 12.03 -36.10 0.80
C MET A 26 13.24 -36.26 -0.13
N LEU A 27 13.36 -35.41 -1.15
CA LEU A 27 14.49 -35.43 -2.08
C LEU A 27 15.82 -35.06 -1.40
N ASP A 28 15.79 -34.06 -0.52
CA ASP A 28 16.94 -33.62 0.28
C ASP A 28 17.35 -34.64 1.36
N SER A 29 16.68 -35.80 1.46
CA SER A 29 16.93 -36.84 2.47
C SER A 29 16.98 -36.30 3.90
N ARG A 30 16.09 -35.34 4.20
CA ARG A 30 15.95 -34.75 5.54
C ARG A 30 15.54 -35.83 6.56
N PRO A 31 15.80 -35.61 7.87
CA PRO A 31 15.45 -36.59 8.90
C PRO A 31 13.98 -37.04 8.75
N PRO A 32 13.69 -38.36 8.76
CA PRO A 32 12.35 -38.90 8.54
C PRO A 32 11.30 -38.32 9.50
N ALA A 33 11.69 -37.98 10.72
CA ALA A 33 10.83 -37.35 11.72
C ALA A 33 10.33 -35.96 11.30
N LEU A 34 11.14 -35.18 10.58
CA LEU A 34 10.73 -33.88 10.04
C LEU A 34 9.76 -34.07 8.87
N THR A 35 10.12 -34.94 7.93
CA THR A 35 9.28 -35.27 6.77
C THR A 35 7.91 -35.81 7.20
N ALA A 36 7.85 -36.63 8.26
CA ALA A 36 6.59 -37.11 8.84
C ALA A 36 5.70 -35.96 9.35
N LYS A 37 6.28 -34.96 10.05
CA LYS A 37 5.52 -33.78 10.54
C LYS A 37 5.00 -32.91 9.40
N LEU A 38 5.80 -32.72 8.35
CA LEU A 38 5.41 -31.95 7.16
C LEU A 38 4.27 -32.67 6.40
N THR A 39 4.42 -33.97 6.19
CA THR A 39 3.43 -34.82 5.51
C THR A 39 2.13 -34.91 6.31
N LYS A 40 2.21 -35.01 7.64
CA LYS A 40 1.05 -35.03 8.52
C LYS A 40 0.24 -33.73 8.42
N PHE A 41 0.91 -32.58 8.46
CA PHE A 41 0.24 -31.28 8.26
C PHE A 41 -0.36 -31.15 6.86
N LEU A 42 0.35 -31.63 5.83
CA LEU A 42 -0.14 -31.64 4.45
C LEU A 42 -1.45 -32.45 4.31
N ALA A 43 -1.52 -33.63 4.90
CA ALA A 43 -2.71 -34.48 4.88
C ALA A 43 -3.92 -33.79 5.56
N GLU A 44 -3.72 -33.19 6.73
CA GLU A 44 -4.76 -32.43 7.45
C GLU A 44 -5.24 -31.21 6.65
N SER A 45 -4.31 -30.54 5.97
CA SER A 45 -4.62 -29.37 5.13
C SER A 45 -5.46 -29.74 3.89
N TYR A 46 -5.19 -30.88 3.25
CA TYR A 46 -6.01 -31.38 2.15
C TYR A 46 -7.37 -31.90 2.62
N GLU A 47 -7.44 -32.56 3.77
CA GLU A 47 -8.71 -32.97 4.37
C GLU A 47 -9.60 -31.76 4.67
N TYR A 48 -9.03 -30.68 5.19
CA TYR A 48 -9.73 -29.41 5.37
C TYR A 48 -10.27 -28.82 4.05
N CYS A 49 -9.49 -28.88 2.97
CA CYS A 49 -9.94 -28.45 1.64
C CYS A 49 -11.09 -29.33 1.09
N CYS A 50 -11.02 -30.65 1.30
CA CYS A 50 -12.07 -31.59 0.94
C CYS A 50 -13.36 -31.37 1.74
N ASN A 51 -13.26 -31.08 3.04
CA ASN A 51 -14.41 -30.78 3.89
C ASN A 51 -15.09 -29.45 3.50
N GLN A 52 -14.30 -28.42 3.15
CA GLN A 52 -14.84 -27.18 2.60
C GLN A 52 -15.58 -27.40 1.27
N LEU A 53 -15.07 -28.27 0.40
CA LEU A 53 -15.72 -28.67 -0.85
C LEU A 53 -17.06 -29.39 -0.66
N ASN A 54 -17.22 -30.12 0.45
CA ASN A 54 -18.47 -30.82 0.78
C ASN A 54 -19.50 -29.91 1.48
N SER A 55 -19.02 -28.96 2.29
CA SER A 55 -19.89 -28.01 3.02
C SER A 55 -20.44 -26.89 2.13
N GLN A 56 -19.71 -26.51 1.08
CA GLN A 56 -20.10 -25.47 0.14
C GLN A 56 -20.34 -26.15 -1.21
N THR A 57 -21.50 -25.96 -1.85
CA THR A 57 -21.88 -26.51 -3.17
C THR A 57 -21.02 -25.94 -4.32
N LEU A 58 -19.69 -25.93 -4.19
CA LEU A 58 -18.69 -25.48 -5.16
C LEU A 58 -18.31 -26.59 -6.14
N ALA A 59 -18.77 -27.82 -5.92
CA ALA A 59 -18.57 -28.97 -6.82
C ALA A 59 -19.14 -28.72 -8.23
N SER A 60 -20.14 -27.86 -8.38
CA SER A 60 -20.68 -27.45 -9.69
C SER A 60 -19.87 -26.34 -10.37
N ILE A 61 -19.09 -25.57 -9.61
CA ILE A 61 -18.28 -24.46 -10.10
C ILE A 61 -16.86 -24.92 -10.44
N LEU A 62 -16.35 -25.95 -9.76
CA LEU A 62 -15.01 -26.49 -9.96
C LEU A 62 -15.00 -27.65 -10.98
N PRO A 63 -14.00 -27.73 -11.87
CA PRO A 63 -13.90 -28.82 -12.83
C PRO A 63 -13.74 -30.17 -12.11
N GLU A 64 -14.51 -31.19 -12.50
CA GLU A 64 -14.45 -32.52 -11.88
C GLU A 64 -13.05 -33.17 -11.88
N LYS A 65 -12.23 -32.86 -12.89
CA LYS A 65 -10.84 -33.35 -12.98
C LYS A 65 -10.00 -32.87 -11.79
N PHE A 66 -10.29 -31.67 -11.31
CA PHE A 66 -9.60 -31.05 -10.19
C PHE A 66 -9.94 -31.75 -8.88
N LEU A 67 -11.21 -32.12 -8.67
CA LEU A 67 -11.66 -32.89 -7.51
C LEU A 67 -11.01 -34.27 -7.44
N ARG A 68 -10.95 -34.99 -8.57
CA ARG A 68 -10.29 -36.32 -8.64
C ARG A 68 -8.80 -36.27 -8.31
N LEU A 69 -8.09 -35.22 -8.74
CA LEU A 69 -6.67 -35.04 -8.42
C LEU A 69 -6.45 -34.78 -6.92
N LEU A 70 -7.30 -33.98 -6.29
CA LEU A 70 -7.21 -33.70 -4.85
C LEU A 70 -7.49 -34.95 -4.00
N LEU A 71 -8.55 -35.69 -4.33
CA LEU A 71 -8.90 -36.94 -3.64
C LEU A 71 -7.81 -38.02 -3.77
N ARG A 72 -7.17 -38.14 -4.94
CA ARG A 72 -6.07 -39.10 -5.15
C ARG A 72 -4.81 -38.75 -4.34
N LYS A 73 -4.53 -37.46 -4.15
CA LYS A 73 -3.36 -37.00 -3.38
C LYS A 73 -3.53 -37.21 -1.87
N ALA A 74 -4.77 -37.23 -1.36
CA ALA A 74 -5.04 -37.45 0.06
C ALA A 74 -4.84 -38.91 0.53
N SER A 75 -4.76 -39.89 -0.38
CA SER A 75 -4.86 -41.32 -0.06
C SER A 75 -3.57 -42.14 -0.19
N VAL A 76 -2.39 -41.53 -0.32
CA VAL A 76 -1.14 -42.31 -0.45
C VAL A 76 -0.55 -42.63 0.93
N SER A 77 -0.91 -43.80 1.44
CA SER A 77 -0.19 -44.49 2.52
C SER A 77 0.18 -45.87 2.00
N ASP A 78 1.45 -46.07 1.63
CA ASP A 78 1.92 -47.43 1.32
C ASP A 78 3.34 -47.64 1.83
N LYS A 79 3.45 -48.47 2.88
CA LYS A 79 4.42 -49.58 3.01
C LYS A 79 3.87 -50.61 4.01
N LEU A 80 3.12 -51.59 3.50
CA LEU A 80 2.66 -52.77 4.26
C LEU A 80 3.22 -54.09 3.70
N VAL A 81 4.29 -54.06 2.90
CA VAL A 81 4.78 -55.28 2.23
C VAL A 81 5.80 -56.05 3.09
N ASP A 82 6.72 -55.37 3.78
CA ASP A 82 7.82 -56.06 4.47
C ASP A 82 7.42 -56.62 5.85
N ASN A 83 6.42 -56.02 6.51
CA ASN A 83 5.98 -56.46 7.84
C ASN A 83 5.28 -57.83 7.77
N ASP A 84 4.58 -58.11 6.66
CA ASP A 84 3.91 -59.39 6.41
C ASP A 84 4.88 -60.48 5.92
N ALA A 85 6.06 -60.11 5.40
CA ALA A 85 7.00 -61.04 4.78
C ALA A 85 8.20 -61.41 5.68
N ILE A 86 8.68 -60.49 6.52
CA ILE A 86 9.95 -60.66 7.25
C ILE A 86 9.76 -60.44 8.75
N TYR A 87 9.09 -59.36 9.14
CA TYR A 87 9.15 -58.89 10.52
C TYR A 87 8.06 -59.45 11.43
N HIS A 88 6.87 -59.76 10.90
CA HIS A 88 5.70 -60.26 11.65
C HIS A 88 5.46 -59.50 12.97
N GLU A 89 5.84 -58.22 13.02
CA GLU A 89 5.70 -57.41 14.21
C GLU A 89 4.25 -56.95 14.28
N ARG A 90 3.58 -57.24 15.41
CA ARG A 90 2.18 -56.88 15.58
C ARG A 90 2.06 -55.36 15.59
N ALA A 91 1.42 -54.81 14.56
CA ALA A 91 1.16 -53.37 14.46
C ALA A 91 0.42 -52.88 15.73
N PRO A 92 0.96 -51.89 16.45
CA PRO A 92 0.28 -51.32 17.60
C PRO A 92 -1.05 -50.66 17.18
N PRO A 93 -2.08 -50.69 18.04
CA PRO A 93 -3.33 -50.00 17.76
C PRO A 93 -3.11 -48.48 17.70
N LEU A 94 -3.82 -47.78 16.80
CA LEU A 94 -3.64 -46.34 16.58
C LEU A 94 -3.78 -45.48 17.85
N ALA A 95 -4.50 -45.97 18.87
CA ALA A 95 -4.70 -45.28 20.14
C ALA A 95 -3.47 -45.30 21.06
N GLU A 96 -2.54 -46.23 20.87
CA GLU A 96 -1.30 -46.34 21.66
C GLU A 96 -0.14 -45.57 21.02
N LEU A 97 -0.29 -45.12 19.76
CA LEU A 97 0.71 -44.31 19.08
C LEU A 97 0.66 -42.84 19.51
N GLU A 98 1.83 -42.24 19.72
CA GLU A 98 1.92 -40.80 19.91
C GLU A 98 1.51 -40.05 18.64
N ALA A 99 0.51 -39.18 18.75
CA ALA A 99 0.05 -38.37 17.63
C ALA A 99 1.15 -37.40 17.18
N VAL A 100 1.60 -37.54 15.93
CA VAL A 100 2.57 -36.63 15.33
C VAL A 100 1.92 -35.26 15.12
N LYS A 101 2.44 -34.22 15.78
CA LYS A 101 2.00 -32.83 15.55
C LYS A 101 2.49 -32.34 14.19
N GLY A 102 1.56 -31.92 13.33
CA GLY A 102 1.85 -31.34 12.03
C GLY A 102 2.69 -30.05 12.13
N ALA A 103 3.61 -29.84 11.19
CA ALA A 103 4.40 -28.63 11.07
C ALA A 103 4.07 -27.88 9.78
N ASN A 104 3.57 -26.64 9.91
CA ASN A 104 3.37 -25.74 8.78
C ASN A 104 4.63 -24.88 8.56
N VAL A 105 5.13 -24.85 7.33
CA VAL A 105 6.28 -24.03 6.93
C VAL A 105 5.84 -22.90 5.98
N VAL A 106 4.67 -23.02 5.36
CA VAL A 106 4.19 -22.10 4.34
C VAL A 106 3.27 -21.04 4.94
N LYS A 107 3.48 -19.79 4.53
CA LYS A 107 2.65 -18.64 4.88
C LYS A 107 2.21 -17.91 3.61
N PRO A 108 1.02 -17.27 3.63
CA PRO A 108 0.58 -16.47 2.51
C PRO A 108 1.51 -15.27 2.32
N THR A 109 1.88 -15.02 1.07
CA THR A 109 2.69 -13.85 0.70
C THR A 109 1.84 -12.58 0.83
N PRO A 110 2.29 -11.57 1.57
CA PRO A 110 1.58 -10.29 1.66
C PRO A 110 1.51 -9.64 0.28
N PHE A 111 0.31 -9.15 -0.09
CA PHE A 111 0.14 -8.38 -1.31
C PHE A 111 0.27 -6.89 -0.99
N ASN A 112 1.26 -6.22 -1.57
CA ASN A 112 1.40 -4.78 -1.51
C ASN A 112 0.97 -4.16 -2.85
N HIS A 113 -0.09 -3.37 -2.82
CA HIS A 113 -0.65 -2.72 -4.00
C HIS A 113 -0.03 -1.34 -4.27
N THR A 114 0.95 -0.91 -3.46
CA THR A 114 1.69 0.35 -3.64
C THR A 114 3.18 0.14 -3.83
N ASP A 115 3.60 -1.08 -4.19
CA ASP A 115 5.01 -1.39 -4.44
C ASP A 115 5.54 -0.65 -5.69
N PRO A 116 6.49 0.29 -5.54
CA PRO A 116 7.05 1.04 -6.67
C PRO A 116 7.81 0.17 -7.68
N GLU A 117 8.33 -1.00 -7.27
CA GLU A 117 9.04 -1.91 -8.19
C GLU A 117 8.08 -2.58 -9.18
N VAL A 118 6.83 -2.80 -8.77
CA VAL A 118 5.81 -3.48 -9.58
C VAL A 118 5.00 -2.48 -10.40
N ILE A 119 4.65 -1.34 -9.80
CA ILE A 119 3.69 -0.37 -10.37
C ILE A 119 4.42 0.73 -11.14
N GLY A 120 5.71 0.95 -10.81
CA GLY A 120 6.50 2.04 -11.38
C GLY A 120 6.17 3.39 -10.75
N GLN A 121 6.50 4.47 -11.48
CA GLN A 121 6.23 5.82 -11.02
C GLN A 121 4.72 6.14 -11.10
N ASP A 122 4.22 6.84 -10.08
CA ASP A 122 2.83 7.29 -10.06
C ASP A 122 2.52 8.21 -11.25
N ILE A 123 1.56 7.78 -12.06
CA ILE A 123 1.06 8.50 -13.24
C ILE A 123 0.16 9.68 -12.88
N PHE A 124 -0.35 9.73 -11.64
CA PHE A 124 -1.22 10.80 -11.14
C PHE A 124 -0.52 11.66 -10.09
N LYS A 125 0.81 11.68 -10.06
CA LYS A 125 1.61 12.48 -9.11
C LYS A 125 1.27 13.98 -9.11
N ASP A 126 0.79 14.50 -10.24
CA ASP A 126 0.41 15.90 -10.42
C ASP A 126 -1.09 16.15 -10.16
N LEU A 127 -1.87 15.07 -9.96
CA LEU A 127 -3.29 15.15 -9.69
C LEU A 127 -3.53 15.40 -8.21
N LEU A 128 -4.01 16.59 -7.89
CA LEU A 128 -4.37 16.95 -6.52
C LEU A 128 -5.72 16.34 -6.12
N PRO A 129 -5.88 15.87 -4.86
CA PRO A 129 -7.18 15.45 -4.34
C PRO A 129 -8.23 16.56 -4.45
N LEU A 130 -9.48 16.18 -4.66
CA LEU A 130 -10.59 17.12 -4.84
C LEU A 130 -10.73 18.08 -3.65
N GLU A 131 -10.45 17.59 -2.46
CA GLU A 131 -10.46 18.35 -1.21
C GLU A 131 -9.44 19.49 -1.23
N THR A 132 -8.26 19.26 -1.82
CA THR A 132 -7.19 20.27 -1.91
C THR A 132 -7.56 21.35 -2.94
N LEU A 133 -8.16 20.95 -4.06
CA LEU A 133 -8.70 21.88 -5.05
C LEU A 133 -9.81 22.76 -4.47
N GLN A 134 -10.76 22.17 -3.75
CA GLN A 134 -11.85 22.91 -3.10
C GLN A 134 -11.32 23.87 -2.04
N ALA A 135 -10.37 23.42 -1.20
CA ALA A 135 -9.73 24.28 -0.21
C ALA A 135 -8.97 25.45 -0.86
N SER A 136 -8.28 25.21 -1.99
CA SER A 136 -7.59 26.27 -2.74
C SER A 136 -8.57 27.30 -3.32
N SER A 137 -9.74 26.86 -3.79
CA SER A 137 -10.80 27.76 -4.26
C SER A 137 -11.32 28.64 -3.13
N MET A 138 -11.71 28.02 -2.01
CA MET A 138 -12.20 28.72 -0.81
C MET A 138 -11.18 29.72 -0.28
N TYR A 139 -9.91 29.33 -0.20
CA TYR A 139 -8.84 30.21 0.26
C TYR A 139 -8.66 31.42 -0.65
N SER A 140 -8.76 31.23 -1.98
CA SER A 140 -8.63 32.32 -2.95
C SER A 140 -9.76 33.34 -2.82
N GLU A 141 -10.98 32.88 -2.55
CA GLU A 141 -12.13 33.74 -2.29
C GLU A 141 -11.95 34.58 -1.02
N VAL A 142 -11.61 33.94 0.11
CA VAL A 142 -11.38 34.62 1.39
C VAL A 142 -10.21 35.62 1.29
N LYS A 143 -9.13 35.25 0.62
CA LYS A 143 -7.98 36.14 0.38
C LYS A 143 -8.38 37.37 -0.43
N ALA A 144 -9.20 37.20 -1.46
CA ALA A 144 -9.67 38.31 -2.29
C ALA A 144 -10.60 39.26 -1.50
N GLU A 145 -11.45 38.72 -0.64
CA GLU A 145 -12.29 39.52 0.25
C GLU A 145 -11.45 40.32 1.26
N PHE A 146 -10.47 39.66 1.89
CA PHE A 146 -9.56 40.31 2.83
C PHE A 146 -8.75 41.43 2.16
N LEU A 147 -8.20 41.18 0.98
CA LEU A 147 -7.46 42.20 0.21
C LEU A 147 -8.34 43.40 -0.14
N ARG A 148 -9.58 43.19 -0.59
CA ARG A 148 -10.51 44.29 -0.87
C ARG A 148 -10.76 45.16 0.36
N LYS A 149 -10.91 44.55 1.54
CA LYS A 149 -11.12 45.27 2.80
C LYS A 149 -9.91 46.15 3.17
N ILE A 150 -8.70 45.59 3.11
CA ILE A 150 -7.48 46.34 3.42
C ILE A 150 -7.24 47.45 2.41
N LEU A 151 -7.42 47.19 1.11
CA LEU A 151 -7.26 48.20 0.07
C LEU A 151 -8.23 49.37 0.25
N ALA A 152 -9.49 49.09 0.61
CA ALA A 152 -10.47 50.15 0.88
C ALA A 152 -10.07 51.01 2.09
N GLU A 153 -9.54 50.41 3.16
CA GLU A 153 -9.06 51.15 4.34
C GLU A 153 -7.83 52.01 4.00
N VAL A 154 -6.95 51.52 3.13
CA VAL A 154 -5.80 52.28 2.62
C VAL A 154 -6.27 53.46 1.78
N GLU A 155 -7.19 53.24 0.82
CA GLU A 155 -7.74 54.31 -0.02
C GLU A 155 -8.44 55.40 0.80
N GLU A 156 -9.20 55.04 1.85
CA GLU A 156 -9.84 56.01 2.72
C GLU A 156 -8.80 56.89 3.46
N LYS A 157 -7.75 56.26 4.00
CA LYS A 157 -6.65 56.97 4.67
C LYS A 157 -5.85 57.83 3.69
N ASP A 158 -5.61 57.35 2.47
CA ASP A 158 -4.94 58.12 1.42
C ASP A 158 -5.76 59.33 0.97
N VAL A 159 -7.09 59.20 0.86
CA VAL A 159 -8.00 60.32 0.58
C VAL A 159 -8.00 61.32 1.75
N ALA A 160 -8.01 60.85 3.00
CA ALA A 160 -7.95 61.71 4.18
C ALA A 160 -6.63 62.48 4.26
N LEU A 161 -5.50 61.81 4.00
CA LEU A 161 -4.18 62.44 3.87
C LEU A 161 -4.16 63.45 2.72
N GLY A 162 -4.71 63.12 1.55
CA GLY A 162 -4.80 64.02 0.40
C GLY A 162 -5.61 65.30 0.69
N LYS A 163 -6.63 65.23 1.55
CA LYS A 163 -7.41 66.40 2.02
C LYS A 163 -6.67 67.24 3.07
N GLY A 164 -5.83 66.61 3.90
CA GLY A 164 -5.01 67.29 4.90
C GLY A 164 -3.75 67.95 4.33
N VAL A 165 -3.23 67.43 3.21
CA VAL A 165 -2.13 68.04 2.45
C VAL A 165 -2.68 68.98 1.37
N VAL A 166 -3.37 70.05 1.80
CA VAL A 166 -3.36 71.27 0.99
C VAL A 166 -1.96 71.84 1.10
N TYR A 167 -1.09 71.49 0.15
CA TYR A 167 0.19 72.15 -0.05
C TYR A 167 -0.10 73.65 -0.21
N ASN A 168 0.16 74.43 0.83
CA ASN A 168 0.06 75.89 0.78
C ASN A 168 1.29 76.40 0.01
N PRO A 169 1.16 76.95 -1.21
CA PRO A 169 2.32 77.32 -2.03
C PRO A 169 3.07 78.57 -1.51
N ARG A 170 2.69 79.12 -0.35
CA ARG A 170 3.15 80.44 0.13
C ARG A 170 4.29 80.43 1.15
N MET A 171 4.86 79.27 1.51
CA MET A 171 5.99 79.22 2.47
C MET A 171 7.29 78.56 1.98
N ALA A 172 7.49 78.41 0.66
CA ALA A 172 8.78 78.03 0.10
C ALA A 172 9.46 79.23 -0.60
N LYS A 173 9.80 80.27 0.18
CA LYS A 173 10.92 81.15 -0.19
C LYS A 173 12.08 80.82 0.73
N VAL A 174 12.83 79.78 0.41
CA VAL A 174 14.24 79.67 0.82
C VAL A 174 15.01 78.97 -0.30
N ASP A 175 15.57 79.82 -1.16
CA ASP A 175 16.84 79.70 -1.89
C ASP A 175 17.28 78.32 -2.41
N ALA A 176 16.86 78.03 -3.65
CA ALA A 176 17.39 76.97 -4.50
C ALA A 176 18.75 77.32 -5.14
N SER A 177 19.73 77.81 -4.36
CA SER A 177 21.03 78.22 -4.93
C SER A 177 22.29 77.69 -4.24
N ARG A 178 22.19 76.90 -3.17
CA ARG A 178 23.35 76.21 -2.59
C ARG A 178 22.95 74.94 -1.85
N CYS A 179 22.98 73.81 -2.53
CA CYS A 179 23.50 72.53 -2.02
C CYS A 179 23.32 71.48 -3.10
N LEU A 180 24.21 71.56 -4.10
CA LEU A 180 24.59 70.43 -4.91
C LEU A 180 25.31 69.42 -3.99
N CYS A 181 25.04 68.13 -4.18
CA CYS A 181 25.82 67.00 -3.63
C CYS A 181 25.64 66.84 -2.10
N VAL A 182 25.02 65.78 -1.58
CA VAL A 182 25.67 64.50 -1.29
C VAL A 182 24.63 63.61 -0.57
N CYS A 183 24.66 62.29 -0.83
CA CYS A 183 24.04 61.19 -0.06
C CYS A 183 22.51 60.98 -0.23
N VAL A 184 21.94 59.84 -0.65
CA VAL A 184 22.44 58.45 -0.75
C VAL A 184 21.67 57.69 -1.83
N THR A 185 22.41 57.26 -2.85
CA THR A 185 22.20 56.04 -3.61
C THR A 185 22.54 54.85 -2.70
N LYS A 186 21.53 54.15 -2.17
CA LYS A 186 21.54 52.84 -1.45
C LYS A 186 20.25 52.84 -0.62
N VAL A 187 19.15 52.25 -1.05
CA VAL A 187 18.86 50.82 -0.85
C VAL A 187 18.15 50.27 -2.10
N VAL A 188 18.94 49.99 -3.14
CA VAL A 188 18.59 49.07 -4.23
C VAL A 188 19.67 47.99 -4.21
N ARG A 189 19.42 46.90 -3.47
CA ARG A 189 19.90 45.52 -3.65
C ARG A 189 19.83 44.74 -2.33
N GLY A 190 19.13 43.60 -2.36
CA GLY A 190 19.20 42.56 -1.34
C GLY A 190 18.03 41.56 -1.41
N GLU A 191 18.08 40.66 -2.41
CA GLU A 191 17.71 39.22 -2.37
C GLU A 191 16.33 38.83 -1.78
N GLY A 192 15.39 38.15 -2.47
CA GLY A 192 15.50 37.28 -3.63
C GLY A 192 15.93 35.85 -3.26
N GLN A 193 15.12 35.10 -2.51
CA GLN A 193 15.19 33.63 -2.43
C GLN A 193 13.79 32.99 -2.48
N GLY A 194 13.60 32.09 -3.45
CA GLY A 194 12.56 31.05 -3.52
C GLY A 194 11.17 31.52 -3.98
N GLY A 195 10.57 31.05 -5.07
CA GLY A 195 10.89 29.96 -5.97
C GLY A 195 10.05 30.09 -7.24
N GLU A 196 10.51 29.42 -8.28
CA GLU A 196 10.10 29.53 -9.68
C GLU A 196 8.59 29.36 -9.91
N VAL A 197 7.98 30.38 -10.51
CA VAL A 197 6.72 30.26 -11.25
C VAL A 197 7.09 29.80 -12.66
N SER A 198 7.15 28.48 -12.86
CA SER A 198 7.13 27.90 -14.20
C SER A 198 5.68 27.89 -14.70
N ARG A 199 5.34 28.93 -15.46
CA ARG A 199 4.19 28.93 -16.37
C ARG A 199 4.45 27.89 -17.48
N GLY A 200 3.88 26.71 -17.34
CA GLY A 200 3.62 25.81 -18.45
C GLY A 200 2.26 26.15 -19.06
N TYR A 201 2.28 26.65 -20.29
CA TYR A 201 1.12 26.70 -21.17
C TYR A 201 0.56 25.28 -21.33
N PHE A 202 -0.73 25.08 -21.06
CA PHE A 202 -1.45 23.89 -21.53
C PHE A 202 -2.29 24.29 -22.74
N GLN A 203 -1.84 23.77 -23.87
CA GLN A 203 -2.61 23.47 -25.07
C GLN A 203 -2.86 21.96 -25.08
#